data_AF-A0A1H2F8X4-F1
#
_entry.id   AF-A0A1H2F8X4-F1
#
_cell.length_a   1.000
_cell.length_b   1.000
_cell.length_c   1.000
_cell.angle_alpha   90.00
_cell.angle_beta   90.00
_cell.angle_gamma   90.00
#
_symmetry.space_group_name_H-M   'P 1'
#
loop_
_entity.id
_entity.type
_entity.pdbx_description
1 polymer ?
#
loop_
_entity_poly.entity_id
_entity_poly.type
_entity_poly.pdbx_seq_one_letter_code
_entity_poly.pdbx_strand_id
1 'polypeptide(L)'
;MLKKNPISRADFLVGALFINVVFILLGVGSTWSYNSYSSYLLDIVHSQRSLLVFQRQQTALLFVWVAIPSIVIIVNIEIAFVRLLKKPVPALLAQVQKIAAWIMFLGIALVVFGNQLVNPIWAKTFSEAGYSRCDTVILRANKQFFNDAWVLNPEDCYDPMLKQILHENHSRLGFEKGARYLEQKHAFLQDRNIHQGSQ
;
A
#
# COMPACT_ATOMS: atom_id res chain seq x y z
N MET A 1 -20.49 10.59 -44.76
CA MET A 1 -19.08 10.13 -44.74
C MET A 1 -18.28 11.07 -43.84
N LEU A 2 -17.89 10.64 -42.64
CA LEU A 2 -17.05 11.45 -41.74
C LEU A 2 -15.59 11.37 -42.22
N LYS A 3 -15.05 12.50 -42.68
CA LYS A 3 -13.66 12.65 -43.10
C LYS A 3 -12.78 12.46 -41.86
N LYS A 4 -12.09 11.33 -41.76
CA LYS A 4 -11.19 11.04 -40.64
C LYS A 4 -9.97 11.94 -40.80
N ASN A 5 -9.86 12.98 -39.98
CA ASN A 5 -8.67 13.84 -39.98
C ASN A 5 -7.44 12.98 -39.64
N PRO A 6 -6.37 13.01 -40.45
CA PRO A 6 -5.16 12.28 -40.14
C PRO A 6 -4.56 12.85 -38.86
N ILE A 7 -4.48 12.02 -37.82
CA ILE A 7 -3.82 12.35 -36.55
C ILE A 7 -2.39 12.79 -36.89
N SER A 8 -2.03 14.00 -36.45
CA SER A 8 -0.73 14.59 -36.76
C SER A 8 0.39 13.88 -35.98
N ARG A 9 1.63 13.95 -36.47
CA ARG A 9 2.80 13.43 -35.71
C ARG A 9 2.96 14.14 -34.35
N ALA A 10 2.56 15.42 -34.28
CA ALA A 10 2.58 16.16 -33.03
C ALA A 10 1.58 15.57 -32.02
N ASP A 11 0.41 15.12 -32.47
CA ASP A 11 -0.61 14.53 -31.60
C ASP A 11 -0.11 13.22 -30.97
N PHE A 12 0.65 12.41 -31.71
CA PHE A 12 1.29 11.20 -31.17
C PHE A 12 2.38 11.51 -30.15
N LEU A 13 3.20 12.54 -30.38
CA LEU A 13 4.24 12.98 -29.44
C LEU A 13 3.63 13.53 -28.14
N VAL A 14 2.60 14.37 -28.26
CA VAL A 14 1.86 14.91 -27.10
C VAL A 14 1.21 13.77 -26.31
N GLY A 15 0.57 12.81 -27.00
CA GLY A 15 0.00 11.63 -26.36
C GLY A 15 1.05 10.78 -25.63
N ALA A 16 2.21 10.55 -26.23
CA ALA A 16 3.31 9.82 -25.60
C ALA A 16 3.81 10.52 -24.34
N LEU A 17 4.05 11.83 -24.43
CA LEU A 17 4.54 12.65 -23.34
C LEU A 17 3.52 12.67 -22.19
N PHE A 18 2.23 12.82 -22.51
CA PHE A 18 1.16 12.73 -21.52
C PHE A 18 1.14 11.38 -20.81
N ILE A 19 1.19 10.26 -21.55
CA ILE A 19 1.19 8.91 -20.97
C ILE A 19 2.41 8.71 -20.04
N ASN A 20 3.59 9.13 -20.49
CA ASN A 20 4.81 9.07 -19.67
C ASN A 20 4.66 9.89 -18.38
N VAL A 21 4.14 11.11 -18.46
CA VAL A 21 3.87 11.95 -17.28
C VAL A 21 2.90 11.27 -16.33
N VAL A 22 1.79 10.71 -16.83
CA VAL A 22 0.82 9.97 -16.00
C VAL A 22 1.48 8.80 -15.28
N PHE A 23 2.28 7.99 -15.97
CA PHE A 23 2.98 6.88 -15.35
C PHE A 23 4.02 7.34 -14.31
N ILE A 24 4.79 8.39 -14.59
CA ILE A 24 5.72 8.95 -13.61
C ILE A 24 4.98 9.46 -12.37
N LEU A 25 3.87 10.17 -12.55
CA LEU A 25 3.04 10.66 -11.45
C LEU A 25 2.46 9.50 -10.62
N LEU A 26 2.05 8.40 -11.25
CA LEU A 26 1.61 7.19 -10.54
C LEU A 26 2.75 6.57 -9.72
N GLY A 27 3.97 6.50 -10.27
CA GLY A 27 5.14 6.01 -9.53
C GLY A 27 5.47 6.87 -8.33
N VAL A 28 5.53 8.20 -8.52
CA VAL A 28 5.78 9.16 -7.45
C VAL A 28 4.68 9.10 -6.38
N GLY A 29 3.41 9.06 -6.79
CA GLY A 29 2.27 8.91 -5.89
C GLY A 29 2.33 7.61 -5.09
N SER A 30 2.76 6.52 -5.72
CA SER A 30 2.96 5.22 -5.05
C SER A 30 4.05 5.28 -3.99
N THR A 31 5.21 5.88 -4.30
CA THR A 31 6.30 6.09 -3.32
C THR A 31 5.84 6.98 -2.18
N TRP A 32 5.19 8.10 -2.49
CA TRP A 32 4.70 9.02 -1.48
C TRP A 32 3.70 8.33 -0.55
N SER A 33 2.77 7.55 -1.11
CA SER A 33 1.82 6.75 -0.33
C SER A 33 2.52 5.71 0.55
N TYR A 34 3.51 4.99 0.02
CA TYR A 34 4.28 4.00 0.78
C TYR A 34 5.08 4.65 1.92
N ASN A 35 5.78 5.75 1.63
CA ASN A 35 6.59 6.46 2.62
C ASN A 35 5.72 7.10 3.70
N SER A 36 4.63 7.77 3.32
CA SER A 36 3.68 8.35 4.26
C SER A 36 3.09 7.28 5.18
N TYR A 37 2.75 6.12 4.63
CA TYR A 37 2.21 5.01 5.41
C TYR A 37 3.26 4.38 6.33
N SER A 38 4.47 4.14 5.83
CA SER A 38 5.58 3.61 6.63
C SER A 38 5.95 4.55 7.78
N SER A 39 5.99 5.86 7.53
CA SER A 39 6.22 6.87 8.59
C SER A 39 5.11 6.87 9.63
N TYR A 40 3.84 6.74 9.21
CA TYR A 40 2.72 6.61 10.13
C TYR A 40 2.83 5.35 11.01
N LEU A 41 3.21 4.20 10.43
CA LEU A 41 3.42 2.97 11.21
C LEU A 41 4.58 3.10 12.20
N LEU A 42 5.69 3.70 11.77
CA LEU A 42 6.84 3.95 12.64
C LEU A 42 6.50 4.92 13.77
N ASP A 43 5.71 5.96 13.50
CA ASP A 43 5.23 6.89 14.53
C ASP A 43 4.36 6.17 15.57
N ILE A 44 3.45 5.29 15.15
CA ILE A 44 2.65 4.46 16.08
C ILE A 44 3.55 3.56 16.94
N VAL A 45 4.52 2.90 16.31
CA VAL A 45 5.47 2.03 17.01
C VAL A 45 6.32 2.82 18.01
N HIS A 46 6.82 3.99 17.61
CA HIS A 46 7.66 4.83 18.47
C HIS A 46 6.89 5.48 19.60
N SER A 47 5.65 5.92 19.34
CA SER A 47 4.74 6.48 20.34
C SER A 47 4.07 5.41 21.22
N GLN A 48 4.34 4.12 20.97
CA GLN A 48 3.81 3.00 21.76
C GLN A 48 2.29 3.08 21.94
N ARG A 49 1.55 3.33 20.85
CA ARG A 49 0.09 3.36 20.96
C ARG A 49 -0.47 1.99 21.28
N SER A 50 -1.57 1.97 22.02
CA SER A 50 -2.29 0.75 22.42
C SER A 50 -2.77 -0.11 21.23
N LEU A 51 -3.04 0.51 20.08
CA LEU A 51 -3.56 -0.14 18.87
C LEU A 51 -2.78 0.29 17.61
N LEU A 52 -2.40 -0.69 16.80
CA LEU A 52 -1.84 -0.54 15.46
C LEU A 52 -2.70 -1.32 14.46
N VAL A 53 -3.12 -0.67 13.38
CA VAL A 53 -3.83 -1.33 12.27
C VAL A 53 -2.99 -1.27 11.01
N PHE A 54 -2.54 -2.45 10.58
CA PHE A 54 -1.64 -2.65 9.45
C PHE A 54 -2.42 -3.00 8.18
N GLN A 55 -2.30 -2.20 7.13
CA GLN A 55 -2.93 -2.36 5.82
C GLN A 55 -1.94 -3.06 4.88
N ARG A 56 -2.14 -4.36 4.69
CA ARG A 56 -1.28 -5.27 3.93
C ARG A 56 -1.03 -4.86 2.48
N GLN A 57 -1.98 -4.18 1.85
CA GLN A 57 -1.86 -3.80 0.43
C GLN A 57 -1.07 -2.49 0.23
N GLN A 58 -1.07 -1.58 1.22
CA GLN A 58 -0.35 -0.31 1.07
C GLN A 58 1.16 -0.49 1.02
N THR A 59 1.69 -1.53 1.66
CA THR A 59 3.12 -1.86 1.61
C THR A 59 3.55 -2.45 0.26
N ALA A 60 2.66 -3.13 -0.47
CA ALA A 60 2.96 -3.70 -1.78
C ALA A 60 3.07 -2.63 -2.90
N LEU A 61 2.60 -1.40 -2.65
CA LEU A 61 2.67 -0.29 -3.60
C LEU A 61 4.12 0.09 -3.97
N LEU A 62 5.12 -0.27 -3.17
CA LEU A 62 6.53 -0.03 -3.53
C LEU A 62 6.92 -0.74 -4.84
N PHE A 63 6.30 -1.88 -5.16
CA PHE A 63 6.62 -2.68 -6.34
C PHE A 63 6.08 -2.10 -7.65
N VAL A 64 5.25 -1.06 -7.59
CA VAL A 64 4.76 -0.32 -8.76
C VAL A 64 5.94 0.23 -9.60
N TRP A 65 7.08 0.52 -8.97
CA TRP A 65 8.31 0.94 -9.64
C TRP A 65 8.99 -0.13 -10.49
N VAL A 66 8.63 -1.39 -10.34
CA VAL A 66 9.13 -2.44 -11.23
C VAL A 66 8.34 -2.42 -12.54
N ALA A 67 7.02 -2.24 -12.48
CA ALA A 67 6.15 -2.27 -13.66
C ALA A 67 6.20 -0.98 -14.48
N ILE A 68 6.20 0.19 -13.83
CA ILE A 68 6.07 1.50 -14.50
C ILE A 68 7.20 1.77 -15.51
N PRO A 69 8.49 1.64 -15.17
CA PRO A 69 9.58 1.86 -16.13
C PRO A 69 9.50 0.92 -17.33
N SER A 70 9.08 -0.33 -17.12
CA SER A 70 8.88 -1.29 -18.20
C SER A 70 7.77 -0.86 -19.16
N ILE A 71 6.64 -0.40 -18.63
CA ILE A 71 5.53 0.11 -19.45
C ILE A 71 5.98 1.34 -20.25
N VAL A 72 6.69 2.27 -19.59
CA VAL A 72 7.26 3.47 -20.23
C VAL A 72 8.18 3.07 -21.38
N ILE A 73 9.09 2.12 -21.19
CA ILE A 73 9.99 1.64 -22.26
C ILE A 73 9.20 1.06 -23.43
N ILE A 74 8.23 0.18 -23.17
CA ILE A 74 7.41 -0.46 -24.22
C ILE A 74 6.66 0.59 -25.04
N VAL A 75 5.96 1.51 -24.36
CA VAL A 75 5.18 2.57 -25.00
C VAL A 75 6.05 3.49 -25.85
N ASN A 76 7.23 3.88 -25.36
CA ASN A 76 8.13 4.75 -26.13
C ASN A 76 8.70 4.05 -27.37
N ILE A 77 9.06 2.75 -27.27
CA ILE A 77 9.52 1.97 -28.44
C ILE A 77 8.42 1.89 -29.49
N GLU A 78 7.20 1.55 -29.08
CA GLU A 78 6.07 1.40 -30.01
C GLU A 78 5.69 2.72 -30.67
N ILE A 79 5.64 3.82 -29.91
CA ILE A 79 5.33 5.14 -30.47
C ILE A 79 6.44 5.60 -31.43
N ALA A 80 7.71 5.46 -31.04
CA ALA A 80 8.83 5.89 -31.88
C ALA A 80 8.89 5.14 -33.22
N PHE A 81 8.85 3.81 -33.20
CA PHE A 81 9.08 3.02 -34.41
C PHE A 81 7.80 2.78 -35.21
N VAL A 82 6.73 2.35 -34.55
CA VAL A 82 5.49 1.95 -35.23
C VAL A 82 4.66 3.18 -35.62
N ARG A 83 4.54 4.18 -34.74
CA ARG A 83 3.66 5.34 -34.99
C ARG A 83 4.36 6.50 -35.69
N LEU A 84 5.53 6.92 -35.21
CA LEU A 84 6.25 8.09 -35.75
C LEU A 84 7.05 7.75 -37.01
N LEU A 85 7.91 6.74 -36.92
CA LEU A 85 8.77 6.33 -38.04
C LEU A 85 8.03 5.45 -39.06
N LYS A 86 6.89 4.85 -38.68
CA LYS A 86 6.14 3.87 -39.50
C LYS A 86 7.04 2.72 -40.00
N LYS A 87 8.01 2.32 -39.18
CA LYS A 87 8.98 1.28 -39.46
C LYS A 87 8.79 0.11 -38.48
N PRO A 88 9.15 -1.11 -38.89
CA PRO A 88 9.21 -2.22 -37.96
C PRO A 88 10.24 -1.93 -36.87
N VAL A 89 9.97 -2.42 -35.66
CA VAL A 89 10.90 -2.30 -34.53
C VAL A 89 12.17 -3.10 -34.85
N PRO A 90 13.37 -2.52 -34.73
CA PRO A 90 14.64 -3.22 -34.90
C PRO A 90 14.75 -4.42 -33.96
N ALA A 91 15.42 -5.50 -34.39
CA ALA A 91 15.54 -6.74 -33.62
C ALA A 91 16.03 -6.54 -32.18
N LEU A 92 17.02 -5.65 -31.99
CA LEU A 92 17.55 -5.32 -30.66
C LEU A 92 16.50 -4.65 -29.77
N LEU A 93 15.72 -3.71 -30.29
CA LEU A 93 14.66 -3.05 -29.53
C LEU A 93 13.47 -3.97 -29.29
N ALA A 94 13.19 -4.91 -30.20
CA ALA A 94 12.18 -5.94 -29.98
C ALA A 94 12.59 -6.88 -28.83
N GLN A 95 13.88 -7.21 -28.69
CA GLN A 95 14.39 -7.95 -27.54
C GLN A 95 14.24 -7.16 -26.24
N VAL A 96 14.59 -5.86 -26.25
CA VAL A 96 14.38 -4.97 -25.09
C VAL A 96 12.91 -4.91 -24.70
N GLN A 97 12.01 -4.77 -25.68
CA GLN A 97 10.56 -4.75 -25.45
C GLN A 97 10.06 -6.07 -24.85
N LYS A 98 10.58 -7.22 -25.29
CA LYS A 98 10.27 -8.54 -24.73
C LYS A 98 10.74 -8.67 -23.28
N ILE A 99 11.95 -8.22 -22.97
CA ILE A 99 12.48 -8.23 -21.61
C ILE A 99 11.65 -7.30 -20.72
N ALA A 100 11.37 -6.08 -21.19
CA ALA A 100 10.51 -5.13 -20.49
C ALA A 100 9.12 -5.70 -20.24
N ALA A 101 8.52 -6.43 -21.19
CA ALA A 101 7.23 -7.08 -20.99
C ALA A 101 7.28 -8.12 -19.86
N TRP A 102 8.33 -8.95 -19.81
CA TRP A 102 8.52 -9.89 -18.69
C TRP A 102 8.70 -9.18 -17.35
N ILE A 103 9.49 -8.11 -17.30
CA ILE A 103 9.67 -7.30 -16.08
C ILE A 103 8.36 -6.64 -15.65
N MET A 104 7.56 -6.15 -16.61
CA MET A 104 6.23 -5.60 -16.35
C MET A 104 5.33 -6.66 -15.69
N PHE A 105 5.25 -7.87 -16.24
CA PHE A 105 4.47 -8.96 -15.64
C PHE A 105 4.97 -9.34 -14.25
N LEU A 106 6.30 -9.39 -14.06
CA LEU A 106 6.90 -9.59 -12.74
C LEU A 106 6.51 -8.48 -11.76
N GLY A 107 6.57 -7.22 -12.19
CA GLY A 107 6.16 -6.07 -11.38
C GLY A 107 4.70 -6.11 -10.99
N ILE A 108 3.80 -6.47 -11.92
CA ILE A 108 2.37 -6.66 -11.63
C ILE A 108 2.18 -7.80 -10.61
N ALA A 109 2.87 -8.93 -10.79
CA ALA A 109 2.82 -10.03 -9.84
C ALA A 109 3.32 -9.60 -8.45
N LEU A 110 4.38 -8.79 -8.37
CA LEU A 110 4.88 -8.23 -7.11
C LEU A 110 3.91 -7.22 -6.49
N VAL A 111 3.16 -6.44 -7.26
CA VAL A 111 2.11 -5.56 -6.69
C VAL A 111 0.96 -6.39 -6.09
N VAL A 112 0.57 -7.49 -6.75
CA VAL A 112 -0.54 -8.35 -6.32
C VAL A 112 -0.15 -9.24 -5.13
N PHE A 113 1.04 -9.83 -5.17
CA PHE A 113 1.51 -10.83 -4.20
C PHE A 113 2.64 -10.35 -3.30
N GLY A 114 3.21 -9.17 -3.53
CA GLY A 114 4.35 -8.67 -2.78
C GLY A 114 4.02 -8.34 -1.32
N ASN A 115 2.74 -8.26 -0.97
CA ASN A 115 2.32 -8.25 0.42
C ASN A 115 2.85 -9.50 1.19
N GLN A 116 2.95 -10.67 0.54
CA GLN A 116 3.52 -11.87 1.15
C GLN A 116 5.02 -11.73 1.46
N LEU A 117 5.72 -10.86 0.75
CA LEU A 117 7.15 -10.60 0.95
C LEU A 117 7.40 -9.52 2.01
N VAL A 118 6.59 -8.46 2.00
CA VAL A 118 6.82 -7.27 2.84
C VAL A 118 6.11 -7.35 4.19
N ASN A 119 4.95 -8.02 4.27
CA ASN A 119 4.21 -8.15 5.53
C ASN A 119 4.98 -8.91 6.63
N PRO A 120 5.74 -9.98 6.37
CA PRO A 120 6.53 -10.66 7.40
C PRO A 120 7.57 -9.74 8.05
N ILE A 121 8.15 -8.80 7.27
CA ILE A 121 9.12 -7.84 7.77
C ILE A 121 8.45 -6.91 8.78
N TRP A 122 7.31 -6.33 8.40
CA TRP A 122 6.54 -5.46 9.30
C TRP A 122 6.00 -6.21 10.53
N ALA A 123 5.50 -7.43 10.34
CA ALA A 123 5.02 -8.26 11.44
C ALA A 123 6.14 -8.52 12.47
N LYS A 124 7.37 -8.77 12.01
CA LYS A 124 8.53 -8.90 12.87
C LYS A 124 8.83 -7.58 13.60
N THR A 125 8.84 -6.45 12.90
CA THR A 125 9.04 -5.13 13.51
C THR A 125 7.99 -4.82 14.60
N PHE A 126 6.72 -5.15 14.38
CA PHE A 126 5.67 -4.94 15.37
C PHE A 126 5.85 -5.85 16.59
N SER A 127 6.17 -7.13 16.36
CA SER A 127 6.44 -8.07 17.45
C SER A 127 7.66 -7.69 18.28
N GLU A 128 8.74 -7.22 17.64
CA GLU A 128 9.94 -6.72 18.32
C GLU A 128 9.64 -5.45 19.12
N ALA A 129 8.67 -4.65 18.68
CA ALA A 129 8.17 -3.49 19.41
C ALA A 129 7.15 -3.82 20.52
N GLY A 130 6.89 -5.12 20.79
CA GLY A 130 6.02 -5.58 21.87
C GLY A 130 4.55 -5.74 21.48
N TYR A 131 4.18 -5.54 20.21
CA TYR A 131 2.80 -5.72 19.77
C TYR A 131 2.46 -7.19 19.56
N SER A 132 1.27 -7.57 19.99
CA SER A 132 0.65 -8.87 19.74
C SER A 132 -0.41 -8.74 18.65
N ARG A 133 -0.40 -9.68 17.70
CA ARG A 133 -1.38 -9.72 16.61
C ARG A 133 -2.71 -10.23 17.12
N CYS A 134 -3.80 -9.53 16.81
CA CYS A 134 -5.15 -10.02 17.09
C CYS A 134 -5.66 -10.89 15.94
N ASP A 135 -5.54 -12.21 16.08
CA ASP A 135 -6.03 -13.17 15.09
C ASP A 135 -7.57 -13.32 15.12
N THR A 136 -8.21 -12.87 16.20
CA THR A 136 -9.66 -13.00 16.45
C THR A 136 -10.46 -11.82 15.89
N VAL A 137 -10.99 -11.96 14.67
CA VAL A 137 -12.27 -11.35 14.19
C VAL A 137 -12.52 -9.86 14.50
N ILE A 138 -11.49 -9.04 14.66
CA ILE A 138 -11.66 -7.58 14.83
C ILE A 138 -12.11 -6.93 13.50
N LEU A 139 -11.85 -7.60 12.38
CA LEU A 139 -12.17 -7.13 11.04
C LEU A 139 -13.04 -8.18 10.33
N ARG A 140 -14.11 -7.73 9.62
CA ARG A 140 -15.02 -8.59 8.83
C ARG A 140 -14.21 -9.56 7.97
N ALA A 141 -14.67 -10.80 7.77
CA ALA A 141 -13.94 -11.84 7.01
C ALA A 141 -13.44 -11.37 5.62
N ASN A 142 -14.19 -10.49 4.94
CA ASN A 142 -13.78 -9.92 3.65
C ASN A 142 -12.61 -8.90 3.74
N LYS A 143 -12.30 -8.41 4.95
CA LYS A 143 -11.29 -7.38 5.24
C LYS A 143 -10.06 -7.91 5.99
N GLN A 144 -10.10 -9.14 6.51
CA GLN A 144 -8.92 -9.82 7.06
C GLN A 144 -7.81 -10.00 6.01
N PHE A 145 -8.17 -10.01 4.72
CA PHE A 145 -7.20 -10.04 3.63
C PHE A 145 -6.41 -8.74 3.46
N PHE A 146 -6.95 -7.62 3.95
CA PHE A 146 -6.42 -6.28 3.71
C PHE A 146 -5.82 -5.64 4.95
N ASN A 147 -6.37 -5.92 6.14
CA ASN A 147 -5.98 -5.28 7.38
C ASN A 147 -5.67 -6.31 8.49
N ASP A 148 -4.62 -6.06 9.27
CA ASP A 148 -4.30 -6.75 10.51
C ASP A 148 -4.36 -5.76 11.69
N ALA A 149 -4.96 -6.18 12.81
CA ALA A 149 -4.92 -5.41 14.05
C ALA A 149 -3.84 -5.98 14.99
N TRP A 150 -3.14 -5.08 15.66
CA TRP A 150 -2.05 -5.36 16.58
C TRP A 150 -2.25 -4.50 17.83
N VAL A 151 -2.06 -5.07 19.02
CA VAL A 151 -2.24 -4.38 20.30
C VAL A 151 -1.03 -4.60 21.20
N LEU A 152 -0.75 -3.66 22.10
CA LEU A 152 0.31 -3.84 23.10
C LEU A 152 -0.08 -4.85 24.17
N ASN A 153 -1.33 -4.80 24.66
CA ASN A 153 -1.83 -5.75 25.65
C ASN A 153 -2.68 -6.84 24.97
N PRO A 154 -2.27 -8.12 25.01
CA PRO A 154 -2.98 -9.21 24.32
C PRO A 154 -4.45 -9.36 24.72
N GLU A 155 -4.80 -9.00 25.95
CA GLU A 155 -6.17 -9.07 26.47
C GLU A 155 -7.14 -8.15 25.71
N ASP A 156 -6.65 -7.04 25.16
CA ASP A 156 -7.48 -6.10 24.40
C ASP A 156 -7.99 -6.68 23.07
N CYS A 157 -7.36 -7.76 22.56
CA CYS A 157 -7.88 -8.46 21.38
C CYS A 157 -9.29 -9.05 21.60
N TYR A 158 -9.69 -9.25 22.86
CA TYR A 158 -10.98 -9.81 23.24
C TYR A 158 -12.00 -8.73 23.68
N ASP A 159 -11.63 -7.45 23.61
CA ASP A 159 -12.50 -6.36 24.01
C ASP A 159 -13.66 -6.16 23.02
N PRO A 160 -14.93 -6.33 23.47
CA PRO A 160 -16.08 -6.25 22.58
C PRO A 160 -16.33 -4.84 22.03
N MET A 161 -15.98 -3.80 22.79
CA MET A 161 -16.15 -2.40 22.38
C MET A 161 -15.10 -2.02 21.34
N LEU A 162 -13.84 -2.44 21.55
CA LEU A 162 -12.79 -2.27 20.54
C LEU A 162 -13.20 -2.93 19.21
N LYS A 163 -13.72 -4.16 19.29
CA LYS A 163 -14.23 -4.88 18.13
C LYS A 163 -15.36 -4.12 17.45
N GLN A 164 -16.30 -3.55 18.19
CA GLN A 164 -17.39 -2.74 17.63
C GLN A 164 -16.86 -1.48 16.93
N ILE A 165 -15.95 -0.72 17.55
CA ILE A 165 -15.36 0.50 16.96
C ILE A 165 -14.67 0.17 15.63
N LEU A 166 -13.87 -0.90 15.61
CA LEU A 166 -13.14 -1.32 14.42
C LEU A 166 -14.04 -1.99 13.37
N HIS A 167 -15.24 -2.42 13.77
CA HIS A 167 -16.30 -2.88 12.87
C HIS A 167 -17.05 -1.73 12.21
N GLU A 168 -17.36 -0.67 12.95
CA GLU A 168 -18.14 0.47 12.46
C GLU A 168 -17.31 1.43 11.61
N ASN A 169 -16.02 1.58 11.90
CA ASN A 169 -15.18 2.56 11.24
C ASN A 169 -13.80 2.01 10.87
N HIS A 170 -13.59 1.85 9.56
CA HIS A 170 -12.38 1.25 9.00
C HIS A 170 -11.45 2.26 8.35
N SER A 171 -11.72 3.54 8.55
CA SER A 171 -10.82 4.61 8.15
C SER A 171 -9.74 4.81 9.20
N ARG A 172 -8.69 5.56 8.86
CA ARG A 172 -7.68 6.02 9.81
C ARG A 172 -8.31 6.64 11.07
N LEU A 173 -9.39 7.42 10.91
CA LEU A 173 -10.13 8.02 12.03
C LEU A 173 -10.76 6.97 12.95
N GLY A 174 -11.27 5.87 12.39
CA GLY A 174 -11.79 4.75 13.16
C GLY A 174 -10.71 4.04 13.97
N PHE A 175 -9.53 3.87 13.38
CA PHE A 175 -8.38 3.28 14.08
C PHE A 175 -7.85 4.19 15.19
N GLU A 176 -7.77 5.50 14.94
CA GLU A 176 -7.42 6.49 15.98
C GLU A 176 -8.45 6.52 17.12
N LYS A 177 -9.74 6.38 16.81
CA LYS A 177 -10.80 6.25 17.84
C LYS A 177 -10.61 4.99 18.67
N GLY A 178 -10.28 3.85 18.05
CA GLY A 178 -9.99 2.60 18.75
C GLY A 178 -8.77 2.70 19.66
N ALA A 179 -7.68 3.31 19.18
CA ALA A 179 -6.48 3.55 19.99
C ALA A 179 -6.79 4.42 21.22
N ARG A 180 -7.49 5.55 21.04
CA ARG A 180 -7.88 6.43 22.16
C ARG A 180 -8.78 5.72 23.17
N TYR A 181 -9.70 4.88 22.71
CA TYR A 181 -10.54 4.09 23.60
C TYR A 181 -9.72 3.19 24.52
N LEU A 182 -8.73 2.47 23.98
CA LEU A 182 -7.85 1.62 24.78
C LEU A 182 -6.94 2.44 25.72
N GLU A 183 -6.40 3.56 25.25
CA GLU A 183 -5.59 4.48 26.08
C GLU A 183 -6.40 4.96 27.31
N GLN A 184 -7.66 5.35 27.11
CA GLN A 184 -8.56 5.74 28.20
C GLN A 184 -8.90 4.58 29.13
N LYS A 185 -9.17 3.40 28.58
CA LYS A 185 -9.44 2.19 29.35
C LYS A 185 -8.25 1.84 30.26
N HIS A 186 -7.03 1.85 29.74
CA HIS A 186 -5.82 1.54 30.52
C HIS A 186 -5.55 2.58 31.60
N ALA A 187 -5.71 3.88 31.29
CA ALA A 187 -5.57 4.94 32.28
C ALA A 187 -6.56 4.78 33.45
N PHE A 188 -7.82 4.44 33.15
CA PHE A 188 -8.84 4.20 34.17
C PHE A 188 -8.54 2.96 35.03
N LEU A 189 -8.06 1.88 34.42
CA LEU A 189 -7.68 0.66 35.15
C LEU A 189 -6.46 0.88 36.05
N GLN A 190 -5.48 1.66 35.58
CA GLN A 190 -4.30 2.02 36.36
C GLN A 190 -4.66 2.85 37.59
N ASP A 191 -5.54 3.84 37.45
CA ASP A 191 -6.03 4.67 38.55
C ASP A 191 -6.74 3.84 39.63
N ARG A 192 -7.61 2.89 39.23
CA ARG A 192 -8.29 1.99 40.17
C ARG A 192 -7.34 1.07 40.93
N ASN A 193 -6.32 0.53 40.27
CA ASN A 193 -5.36 -0.37 40.91
C ASN A 193 -4.49 0.35 41.95
N ILE A 194 -4.15 1.63 41.72
CA ILE A 194 -3.42 2.47 42.70
C ILE A 194 -4.28 2.69 43.96
N HIS A 195 -5.58 2.91 43.79
CA HIS A 195 -6.49 3.14 44.91
C HIS A 195 -6.88 1.88 45.69
N GLN A 196 -6.72 0.68 45.12
CA GLN A 196 -6.98 -0.59 45.81
C GLN A 196 -5.74 -1.18 46.51
N GLY A 197 -4.52 -0.76 46.13
CA GLY A 197 -3.27 -1.22 46.74
C GLY A 197 -2.80 -0.42 47.98
N SER A 198 -3.59 0.55 48.46
CA SER A 198 -3.27 1.40 49.62
C SER A 198 -4.11 1.13 50.87
N GLN A 199 -4.86 0.01 50.89
CA GLN A 199 -5.55 -0.53 52.07
C GLN A 199 -4.80 -1.74 52.61
#